data_AF-A0A3N0GUW2-F1
#
_entry.id   AF-A0A3N0GUW2-F1
#
_cell.length_a   1.000
_cell.length_b   1.000
_cell.length_c   1.000
_cell.angle_alpha   90.00
_cell.angle_beta   90.00
_cell.angle_gamma   90.00
#
_symmetry.space_group_name_H-M   'P 1'
#
loop_
_entity.id
_entity.type
_entity.pdbx_description
1 polymer ?
#
loop_
_entity_poly.entity_id
_entity_poly.type
_entity_poly.pdbx_seq_one_letter_code
_entity_poly.pdbx_strand_id
1 'polypeptide(L)'
;MNLHLPAATHSYLERSAESLREAITCSDVPQRYALAHVAALRATAALLAARAHPMPVQRRRQKNAWVLLTEVAPEFTEWATFFSAGAAKRAAAEAGSRRAVTEREADDLVRDADRFLALVETSLGLAGHAPFQVA
;
A
#
# COMPACT_ATOMS: atom_id res chain seq x y z
N MET A 1 -16.32 -4.50 20.86
CA MET A 1 -16.43 -5.02 19.48
C MET A 1 -15.25 -5.94 19.25
N ASN A 2 -15.46 -7.25 19.11
CA ASN A 2 -14.38 -8.20 18.82
C ASN A 2 -14.11 -8.19 17.32
N LEU A 3 -13.16 -7.35 16.88
CA LEU A 3 -12.63 -7.34 15.52
C LEU A 3 -11.65 -8.51 15.37
N HIS A 4 -12.15 -9.72 15.14
CA HIS A 4 -11.29 -10.83 14.70
C HIS A 4 -11.05 -10.69 13.20
N LEU A 5 -9.98 -10.00 12.84
CA LEU A 5 -9.50 -9.96 11.46
C LEU A 5 -8.80 -11.29 11.12
N PRO A 6 -8.86 -11.75 9.86
CA PRO A 6 -8.09 -12.91 9.42
C PRO A 6 -6.59 -12.74 9.71
N ALA A 7 -5.89 -13.84 10.04
CA ALA A 7 -4.44 -13.81 10.27
C ALA A 7 -3.67 -13.23 9.06
N ALA A 8 -4.15 -13.50 7.84
CA ALA A 8 -3.59 -12.93 6.62
C ALA A 8 -3.65 -11.39 6.61
N THR A 9 -4.75 -10.79 7.11
CA THR A 9 -4.88 -9.33 7.24
C THR A 9 -3.78 -8.78 8.14
N HIS A 10 -3.58 -9.37 9.31
CA HIS A 10 -2.53 -8.96 10.24
C HIS A 10 -1.13 -9.07 9.61
N SER A 11 -0.81 -10.20 8.97
CA SER A 11 0.49 -10.39 8.32
C SER A 11 0.75 -9.37 7.21
N TYR A 12 -0.28 -8.94 6.47
CA TYR A 12 -0.12 -7.92 5.43
C TYR A 12 0.07 -6.51 6.01
N LEU A 13 -0.60 -6.17 7.12
CA LEU A 13 -0.38 -4.89 7.82
C LEU A 13 1.04 -4.81 8.38
N GLU A 14 1.52 -5.85 9.04
CA GLU A 14 2.88 -5.92 9.57
C GLU A 14 3.93 -5.71 8.47
N ARG A 15 3.80 -6.44 7.36
CA ARG A 15 4.71 -6.29 6.22
C ARG A 15 4.58 -4.91 5.56
N SER A 16 3.39 -4.32 5.56
CA SER A 16 3.20 -2.95 5.07
C SER A 16 3.99 -1.95 5.90
N ALA A 17 3.86 -2.02 7.23
CA ALA A 17 4.57 -1.15 8.16
C ALA A 17 6.10 -1.34 8.08
N GLU A 18 6.58 -2.57 7.90
CA GLU A 18 8.00 -2.88 7.67
C GLU A 18 8.51 -2.19 6.40
N SER A 19 7.79 -2.33 5.29
CA SER A 19 8.14 -1.69 4.01
C SER A 19 8.19 -0.17 4.11
N LEU A 20 7.24 0.40 4.84
CA LEU A 20 7.16 1.85 5.05
C LEU A 20 8.36 2.34 5.87
N ARG A 21 8.72 1.62 6.94
CA ARG A 21 9.90 1.92 7.75
C ARG A 21 11.19 1.83 6.93
N GLU A 22 11.31 0.81 6.09
CA GLU A 22 12.42 0.70 5.16
C GLU A 22 12.45 1.88 4.18
N ALA A 23 11.31 2.27 3.63
CA ALA A 23 11.22 3.43 2.74
C ALA A 23 11.68 4.73 3.44
N ILE A 24 11.17 4.99 4.65
CA ILE A 24 11.51 6.17 5.46
C ILE A 24 13.02 6.28 5.71
N THR A 25 13.70 5.16 5.95
CA THR A 25 15.13 5.13 6.27
C THR A 25 16.03 4.96 5.03
N CYS A 26 15.45 4.74 3.85
CA CYS A 26 16.20 4.49 2.62
C CYS A 26 16.78 5.79 2.05
N SER A 27 18.11 5.84 1.88
CA SER A 27 18.80 6.98 1.26
C SER A 27 18.79 6.96 -0.27
N ASP A 28 18.56 5.80 -0.89
CA ASP A 28 18.48 5.69 -2.35
C ASP A 28 17.08 6.07 -2.84
N VAL A 29 17.00 7.11 -3.67
CA VAL A 29 15.72 7.71 -4.10
C VAL A 29 14.83 6.74 -4.90
N PRO A 30 15.32 6.03 -5.93
CA PRO A 30 14.55 5.00 -6.62
C PRO A 30 14.05 3.88 -5.69
N GLN A 31 14.92 3.37 -4.82
CA GLN A 31 14.54 2.33 -3.87
C GLN A 31 13.52 2.82 -2.83
N ARG A 32 13.66 4.05 -2.31
CA ARG A 32 12.68 4.70 -1.41
C ARG A 32 11.28 4.72 -2.05
N TYR A 33 11.17 5.18 -3.29
CA TYR A 33 9.91 5.20 -4.03
C TYR A 33 9.33 3.78 -4.21
N ALA A 34 10.17 2.82 -4.59
CA ALA A 34 9.72 1.43 -4.77
C ALA A 34 9.18 0.82 -3.47
N LEU A 35 9.89 1.00 -2.34
CA LEU A 35 9.50 0.53 -1.02
C LEU A 35 8.20 1.18 -0.52
N ALA A 36 8.04 2.49 -0.69
CA ALA A 36 6.79 3.18 -0.37
C ALA A 36 5.60 2.60 -1.14
N HIS A 37 5.80 2.30 -2.42
CA HIS A 37 4.77 1.66 -3.24
C HIS A 37 4.48 0.21 -2.81
N VAL A 38 5.49 -0.53 -2.35
CA VAL A 38 5.32 -1.87 -1.77
C VAL A 38 4.47 -1.81 -0.51
N ALA A 39 4.70 -0.82 0.35
CA ALA A 39 3.89 -0.61 1.54
C ALA A 39 2.40 -0.48 1.17
N ALA A 40 2.08 0.41 0.22
CA ALA A 40 0.71 0.60 -0.24
C ALA A 40 0.07 -0.68 -0.85
N LEU A 41 0.83 -1.48 -1.61
CA LEU A 41 0.35 -2.76 -2.13
C LEU A 41 0.02 -3.76 -1.01
N ARG A 42 0.84 -3.80 0.05
CA ARG A 42 0.64 -4.68 1.21
C ARG A 42 -0.54 -4.23 2.05
N ALA A 43 -0.71 -2.93 2.28
CA ALA A 43 -1.91 -2.38 2.92
C ALA A 43 -3.19 -2.74 2.13
N THR A 44 -3.14 -2.64 0.80
CA THR A 44 -4.25 -3.07 -0.07
C THR A 44 -4.55 -4.55 0.07
N ALA A 45 -3.52 -5.41 0.10
CA ALA A 45 -3.69 -6.83 0.32
C ALA A 45 -4.33 -7.15 1.68
N ALA A 46 -3.99 -6.39 2.74
CA ALA A 46 -4.64 -6.53 4.05
C ALA A 46 -6.14 -6.23 3.97
N LEU A 47 -6.51 -5.10 3.35
CA LEU A 47 -7.92 -4.72 3.20
C LEU A 47 -8.72 -5.76 2.38
N LEU A 48 -8.11 -6.24 1.29
CA LEU A 48 -8.71 -7.28 0.46
C LEU A 48 -8.86 -8.60 1.23
N ALA A 49 -7.87 -9.00 2.03
CA ALA A 49 -7.95 -10.20 2.85
C ALA A 49 -9.05 -10.08 3.93
N ALA A 50 -9.21 -8.90 4.54
CA ALA A 50 -10.25 -8.66 5.55
C ALA A 50 -11.66 -8.69 4.97
N ARG A 51 -11.83 -8.20 3.74
CA ARG A 51 -13.14 -8.12 3.05
C ARG A 51 -13.42 -9.31 2.15
N ALA A 52 -12.46 -10.24 2.00
CA ALA A 52 -12.62 -11.46 1.23
C ALA A 52 -13.73 -12.31 1.85
N HIS A 53 -14.87 -12.37 1.17
CA HIS A 53 -15.91 -13.33 1.49
C HIS A 53 -15.41 -14.73 1.07
N PRO A 54 -15.64 -15.78 1.88
CA PRO A 54 -15.38 -17.16 1.49
C PRO A 54 -16.33 -17.55 0.35
N MET A 55 -15.97 -17.19 -0.88
CA MET A 55 -16.60 -17.68 -2.09
C MET A 55 -15.77 -18.84 -2.64
N PRO A 56 -16.40 -19.85 -3.26
CA PRO A 56 -15.68 -20.93 -3.93
C PRO A 56 -14.67 -20.33 -4.90
N VAL A 57 -13.45 -20.88 -4.93
CA VAL A 57 -12.31 -20.39 -5.71
C VAL A 57 -12.61 -20.51 -7.20
N GLN A 58 -13.40 -19.57 -7.72
CA GLN A 58 -13.47 -19.28 -9.12
C GLN A 58 -12.21 -18.50 -9.41
N ARG A 59 -11.34 -19.07 -10.26
CA ARG A 59 -10.07 -18.50 -10.74
C ARG A 59 -10.32 -17.07 -11.20
N ARG A 60 -10.26 -16.10 -10.26
CA ARG A 60 -10.48 -14.69 -10.55
C ARG A 60 -9.32 -14.29 -11.45
N ARG A 61 -9.64 -14.09 -12.73
CA ARG A 61 -8.81 -13.44 -13.75
C ARG A 61 -7.91 -12.42 -13.07
N GLN A 62 -6.60 -12.43 -13.35
CA GLN A 62 -5.58 -11.57 -12.73
C GLN A 62 -5.97 -10.09 -12.85
N LYS A 63 -6.84 -9.61 -11.97
CA LYS A 63 -7.16 -8.20 -11.83
C LYS A 63 -6.00 -7.60 -11.03
N ASN A 64 -5.49 -6.46 -11.49
CA ASN A 64 -4.53 -5.67 -10.73
C ASN A 64 -5.14 -5.37 -9.34
N ALA A 65 -4.33 -5.46 -8.28
CA ALA A 65 -4.76 -5.23 -6.90
C ALA A 65 -5.55 -3.91 -6.74
N TRP A 66 -5.17 -2.87 -7.49
CA TRP A 66 -5.86 -1.57 -7.51
C TRP A 66 -7.27 -1.64 -8.10
N VAL A 67 -7.49 -2.44 -9.15
CA VAL A 67 -8.82 -2.66 -9.73
C VAL A 67 -9.70 -3.45 -8.76
N LEU A 68 -9.13 -4.44 -8.09
CA LEU A 68 -9.87 -5.19 -7.09
C LEU A 68 -10.21 -4.33 -5.85
N LEU A 69 -9.32 -3.39 -5.49
CA LEU A 69 -9.55 -2.45 -4.41
C LEU A 69 -10.77 -1.57 -4.67
N THR A 70 -10.94 -1.02 -5.87
CA THR A 70 -12.12 -0.18 -6.18
C THR A 70 -13.44 -0.95 -6.14
N GLU A 71 -13.41 -2.26 -6.44
CA GLU A 71 -14.59 -3.14 -6.35
C GLU A 71 -14.97 -3.48 -4.91
N VAL A 72 -13.98 -3.71 -4.04
CA VAL A 72 -14.17 -4.22 -2.66
C VAL A 72 -14.23 -3.09 -1.63
N ALA A 73 -13.62 -1.95 -1.94
CA ALA A 73 -13.54 -0.78 -1.08
C ALA A 73 -13.58 0.50 -1.92
N PRO A 74 -14.74 0.84 -2.51
CA PRO A 74 -14.89 1.98 -3.41
C PRO A 74 -14.51 3.32 -2.77
N GLU A 75 -14.56 3.42 -1.44
CA GLU A 75 -14.07 4.58 -0.68
C GLU A 75 -12.55 4.82 -0.82
N PHE A 76 -11.79 3.86 -1.33
CA PHE A 76 -10.36 3.98 -1.65
C PHE A 76 -10.08 4.18 -3.14
N THR A 77 -11.09 4.54 -3.95
CA THR A 77 -10.92 4.68 -5.41
C THR A 77 -9.85 5.70 -5.79
N GLU A 78 -9.83 6.86 -5.13
CA GLU A 78 -8.83 7.90 -5.41
C GLU A 78 -7.40 7.39 -5.17
N TRP A 79 -7.20 6.66 -4.06
CA TRP A 79 -5.93 6.01 -3.75
C TRP A 79 -5.55 4.95 -4.79
N ALA A 80 -6.50 4.11 -5.21
CA ALA A 80 -6.26 3.11 -6.24
C ALA A 80 -5.83 3.74 -7.57
N THR A 81 -6.49 4.84 -7.98
CA THR A 81 -6.13 5.60 -9.18
C THR A 81 -4.75 6.22 -9.06
N PHE A 82 -4.45 6.87 -7.93
CA PHE A 82 -3.16 7.49 -7.65
C PHE A 82 -2.01 6.48 -7.72
N PHE A 83 -2.09 5.38 -6.97
CA PHE A 83 -1.02 4.36 -6.99
C PHE A 83 -0.94 3.65 -8.34
N SER A 84 -2.05 3.41 -9.03
CA SER A 84 -2.00 2.82 -10.37
C SER A 84 -1.24 3.71 -11.37
N ALA A 85 -1.38 5.04 -11.28
CA ALA A 85 -0.64 5.99 -12.13
C ALA A 85 0.88 5.96 -11.83
N GLY A 86 1.26 5.72 -10.57
CA GLY A 86 2.66 5.63 -10.14
C GLY A 86 3.35 4.29 -10.44
N ALA A 87 2.63 3.27 -10.90
CA ALA A 87 3.15 1.90 -11.06
C ALA A 87 4.26 1.78 -12.13
N ALA A 88 4.17 2.54 -13.23
CA ALA A 88 5.20 2.54 -14.27
C ALA A 88 6.52 3.14 -13.77
N LYS A 89 6.45 4.22 -12.97
CA LYS A 89 7.64 4.82 -12.33
C LYS A 89 8.28 3.85 -11.35
N ARG A 90 7.48 3.13 -10.57
CA ARG A 90 7.95 2.06 -9.67
C ARG A 90 8.71 0.98 -10.45
N ALA A 91 8.13 0.47 -11.53
CA ALA A 91 8.79 -0.55 -12.35
C ALA A 91 10.12 -0.06 -12.93
N ALA A 92 10.20 1.20 -13.37
CA ALA A 92 11.44 1.79 -13.85
C ALA A 92 12.49 1.98 -12.71
N ALA A 93 12.05 2.36 -11.52
CA ALA A 93 12.91 2.49 -10.34
C ALA A 93 13.49 1.13 -9.90
N GLU A 94 12.66 0.07 -9.89
CA GLU A 94 13.10 -1.31 -9.60
C GLU A 94 14.06 -1.86 -10.66
N ALA A 95 13.91 -1.44 -11.92
CA ALA A 95 14.84 -1.74 -13.00
C ALA A 95 16.18 -0.97 -12.89
N GLY A 96 16.39 -0.16 -11.85
CA GLY A 96 17.63 0.56 -11.60
C GLY A 96 17.74 1.92 -12.30
N SER A 97 16.64 2.46 -12.84
CA SER A 97 16.66 3.78 -13.46
C SER A 97 16.75 4.89 -12.42
N ARG A 98 17.95 5.46 -12.28
CA ARG A 98 18.23 6.58 -11.35
C ARG A 98 17.48 7.88 -11.66
N ARG A 99 16.88 8.00 -12.85
CA ARG A 99 16.14 9.19 -13.28
C ARG A 99 14.63 8.97 -13.34
N ALA A 100 14.14 7.79 -12.95
CA ALA A 100 12.72 7.47 -13.02
C ALA A 100 11.87 8.29 -12.03
N VAL A 101 12.48 8.69 -10.92
CA VAL A 101 11.83 9.40 -9.81
C VAL A 101 12.78 10.43 -9.23
N THR A 102 12.21 11.57 -8.82
CA THR A 102 12.90 12.62 -8.08
C THR A 102 12.83 12.36 -6.57
N GLU A 103 13.71 13.02 -5.80
CA GLU A 103 13.69 12.94 -4.34
C GLU A 103 12.35 13.40 -3.76
N ARG A 104 11.81 14.51 -4.27
CA ARG A 104 10.50 15.01 -3.87
C ARG A 104 9.37 14.01 -4.14
N GLU A 105 9.36 13.37 -5.31
CA GLU A 105 8.35 12.35 -5.61
C GLU A 105 8.47 11.13 -4.70
N ALA A 106 9.69 10.74 -4.32
CA ALA A 106 9.90 9.65 -3.37
C ALA A 106 9.40 10.02 -1.97
N ASP A 107 9.68 11.24 -1.49
CA ASP A 107 9.22 11.72 -0.19
C ASP A 107 7.71 11.89 -0.13
N ASP A 108 7.11 12.44 -1.20
CA ASP A 108 5.67 12.58 -1.32
C ASP A 108 5.00 11.20 -1.32
N LEU A 109 5.55 10.23 -2.06
CA LEU A 109 5.02 8.87 -2.04
C LEU A 109 5.15 8.18 -0.67
N VAL A 110 6.21 8.45 0.11
CA VAL A 110 6.33 7.95 1.48
C VAL A 110 5.22 8.51 2.37
N ARG A 111 4.97 9.82 2.31
CA ARG A 111 3.88 10.48 3.08
C ARG A 111 2.50 9.94 2.68
N ASP A 112 2.30 9.73 1.38
CA ASP A 112 1.05 9.20 0.83
C ASP A 112 0.84 7.73 1.21
N ALA A 113 1.90 6.90 1.20
CA ALA A 113 1.84 5.51 1.63
C ALA A 113 1.55 5.37 3.14
N ASP A 114 2.15 6.22 3.97
CA ASP A 114 1.88 6.33 5.41
C ASP A 114 0.42 6.68 5.68
N ARG A 115 -0.07 7.76 5.05
CA ARG A 115 -1.47 8.19 5.15
C ARG A 115 -2.43 7.09 4.68
N PHE A 116 -2.12 6.43 3.57
CA PHE A 116 -2.94 5.36 3.04
C PHE A 116 -3.02 4.17 4.01
N LEU A 117 -1.89 3.75 4.59
CA LEU A 117 -1.86 2.67 5.58
C LEU A 117 -2.70 3.02 6.81
N ALA A 118 -2.61 4.26 7.32
CA ALA A 118 -3.41 4.70 8.48
C ALA A 118 -4.93 4.69 8.17
N LEU A 119 -5.32 5.06 6.96
CA LEU A 119 -6.72 4.96 6.51
C LEU A 119 -7.18 3.51 6.39
N VAL A 120 -6.33 2.61 5.88
CA VAL A 120 -6.63 1.18 5.83
C VAL A 120 -6.85 0.62 7.24
N GLU A 121 -5.94 0.89 8.17
CA GLU A 121 -6.08 0.47 9.58
C GLU A 121 -7.38 0.98 10.21
N THR A 122 -7.68 2.26 10.02
CA THR A 122 -8.92 2.88 10.53
C THR A 122 -10.17 2.23 9.92
N SER A 123 -10.15 1.95 8.61
CA SER A 123 -11.27 1.27 7.93
C SER A 123 -11.49 -0.18 8.39
N LEU A 124 -10.46 -0.81 8.95
CA LEU A 124 -10.50 -2.14 9.54
C LEU A 124 -10.89 -2.11 11.04
N GLY A 125 -11.19 -0.94 11.58
CA GLY A 125 -11.52 -0.73 12.99
C GLY A 125 -10.32 -0.79 13.94
N LEU A 126 -9.10 -0.73 13.41
CA LEU A 126 -7.88 -0.60 14.20
C LEU A 126 -7.63 0.88 14.50
N ALA A 127 -6.87 1.15 15.56
CA ALA A 127 -6.31 2.48 15.75
C ALA A 127 -5.28 2.71 14.65
N GLY A 128 -5.52 3.70 13.78
CA GLY A 128 -4.52 4.11 12.79
C GLY A 128 -3.23 4.55 13.49
N HIS A 129 -2.08 4.17 12.92
CA HIS A 129 -0.80 4.62 13.45
C HIS A 129 -0.65 6.14 13.36
N ALA A 130 0.19 6.70 14.24
CA ALA A 130 0.54 8.11 14.18
C ALA A 130 1.31 8.38 12.88
N PRO A 131 0.90 9.38 12.08
CA PRO A 131 1.51 9.61 10.78
C PRO A 131 2.98 9.97 10.95
N PHE A 132 3.80 9.50 10.02
CA PHE A 132 5.20 9.84 9.98
C PHE A 132 5.38 11.33 9.70
N GLN A 133 5.98 12.04 10.65
CA GLN A 133 6.38 13.44 10.48
C GLN A 133 7.87 13.48 10.12
N VAL A 134 8.19 13.92 8.90
CA VAL A 134 9.56 14.31 8.54
C VAL A 134 9.83 15.67 9.16
N ALA A 135 10.90 15.79 9.94
CA ALA A 135 11.41 17.06 10.47
C ALA A 135 12.03 17.93 9.38
#